data_AF-A0A8T4VKR9-F1
#
_entry.id   AF-A0A8T4VKR9-F1
#
_cell.length_a   1.000
_cell.length_b   1.000
_cell.length_c   1.000
_cell.angle_alpha   90.00
_cell.angle_beta   90.00
_cell.angle_gamma   90.00
#
_symmetry.space_group_name_H-M   'P 1'
#
loop_
_entity.id
_entity.type
_entity.pdbx_description
1 polymer ?
#
loop_
_entity_poly.entity_id
_entity_poly.type
_entity_poly.pdbx_seq_one_letter_code
_entity_poly.pdbx_strand_id
1 'polypeptide(L)'
;DLERHRMLTQQRQDLTTELGFILPPEMEMIGLENEVNEVVGMMDNLNSDIKHSGLEYASQYATLFNHRMRFMLGMNLREFQHLSELRTQPAGHFSYRSMVMEMSRSVNTKYPWASPVLSYVDYSDPGNRISRAGEQSKIAGKNIAKNVDVSADLD
;
A
#
# COMPACT_ATOMS: atom_id res chain seq x y z
N ASP A 1 2.31 -2.75 4.09
CA ASP A 1 1.55 -1.84 5.01
C ASP A 1 0.37 -2.53 5.70
N LEU A 2 -0.60 -3.03 4.94
CA LEU A 2 -1.73 -3.81 5.49
C LEU A 2 -1.27 -5.07 6.25
N GLU A 3 -0.15 -5.68 5.85
CA GLU A 3 0.44 -6.85 6.51
C GLU A 3 0.79 -6.63 7.99
N ARG A 4 0.95 -5.37 8.43
CA ARG A 4 1.33 -5.04 9.81
C ARG A 4 0.19 -5.29 10.81
N HIS A 5 -1.01 -5.59 10.33
CA HIS A 5 -2.15 -5.99 11.13
C HIS A 5 -2.07 -7.49 11.48
N ARG A 6 -1.39 -7.81 12.58
CA ARG A 6 -1.05 -9.21 12.94
C ARG A 6 -2.19 -10.03 13.52
N MET A 7 -3.27 -9.40 13.96
CA MET A 7 -4.40 -10.11 14.59
C MET A 7 -5.35 -10.76 13.58
N LEU A 8 -5.27 -10.37 12.31
CA LEU A 8 -6.10 -10.91 11.25
C LEU A 8 -5.42 -12.08 10.53
N THR A 9 -6.21 -12.89 9.82
CA THR A 9 -5.73 -13.96 8.97
C THR A 9 -5.21 -13.37 7.66
N GLN A 10 -3.97 -13.70 7.31
CA GLN A 10 -3.30 -13.21 6.11
C GLN A 10 -2.88 -14.38 5.23
N GLN A 11 -3.27 -14.35 3.96
CA GLN A 11 -2.74 -15.27 2.95
C GLN A 11 -2.28 -14.48 1.73
N ARG A 12 -0.96 -14.47 1.52
CA ARG A 12 -0.30 -13.71 0.47
C ARG A 12 0.23 -14.67 -0.58
N GLN A 13 0.05 -14.34 -1.85
CA GLN A 13 0.74 -15.02 -2.94
C GLN A 13 2.25 -14.69 -2.87
N ASP A 14 3.10 -15.62 -3.32
CA ASP A 14 4.48 -15.30 -3.64
C ASP A 14 4.55 -14.15 -4.67
N LEU A 15 5.57 -13.31 -4.55
CA LEU A 15 5.74 -12.17 -5.46
C LEU A 15 5.97 -12.67 -6.88
N THR A 16 5.32 -12.03 -7.85
CA THR A 16 5.41 -12.38 -9.27
C THR A 16 5.22 -11.14 -10.13
N THR A 17 5.80 -11.12 -11.32
CA THR A 17 5.58 -10.07 -12.33
C THR A 17 4.36 -10.34 -13.21
N GLU A 18 3.84 -11.58 -13.21
CA GLU A 18 2.77 -12.07 -14.10
C GLU A 18 1.41 -11.34 -13.96
N LEU A 19 1.18 -10.64 -12.86
CA LEU A 19 -0.05 -9.87 -12.63
C LEU A 19 0.05 -8.42 -13.16
N GLY A 20 1.17 -8.09 -13.81
CA GLY A 20 1.46 -6.81 -14.39
C GLY A 20 1.80 -5.73 -13.38
N PHE A 21 2.21 -4.59 -13.92
CA PHE A 21 2.70 -3.44 -13.17
C PHE A 21 1.67 -2.31 -13.13
N ILE A 22 1.71 -1.49 -12.07
CA ILE A 22 0.94 -0.25 -11.95
C ILE A 22 1.89 0.91 -12.21
N LEU A 23 1.80 1.54 -13.38
CA LEU A 23 2.53 2.77 -13.67
C LEU A 23 1.90 3.93 -12.86
N PRO A 24 2.67 4.63 -12.01
CA PRO A 24 2.16 5.84 -11.36
C PRO A 24 1.83 6.90 -12.43
N PRO A 25 0.67 7.58 -12.38
CA PRO A 25 0.32 8.61 -13.35
C PRO A 25 1.32 9.78 -13.36
N GLU A 26 2.08 9.95 -12.27
CA GLU A 26 3.17 10.93 -12.20
C GLU A 26 4.26 10.68 -13.23
N MET A 27 4.54 9.43 -13.57
CA MET A 27 5.58 9.09 -14.54
C MET A 27 5.17 9.53 -15.95
N GLU A 28 3.89 9.40 -16.29
CA GLU A 28 3.33 9.93 -17.53
C GLU A 28 3.34 11.47 -17.52
N MET A 29 2.93 12.11 -16.41
CA MET A 29 2.92 13.58 -16.29
C MET A 29 4.31 14.23 -16.46
N ILE A 30 5.38 13.52 -16.09
CA ILE A 30 6.77 14.00 -16.25
C ILE A 30 7.45 13.45 -17.51
N GLY A 31 6.73 12.68 -18.34
CA GLY A 31 7.23 12.14 -19.61
C GLY A 31 8.26 11.01 -19.49
N LEU A 32 8.31 10.31 -18.34
CA LEU A 32 9.23 9.20 -18.07
C LEU A 32 8.56 7.82 -18.18
N GLU A 33 7.40 7.74 -18.81
CA GLU A 33 6.65 6.48 -18.94
C GLU A 33 7.45 5.39 -19.67
N ASN A 34 8.20 5.76 -20.71
CA ASN A 34 8.91 4.81 -21.57
C ASN A 34 10.10 4.19 -20.83
N GLU A 35 10.85 5.02 -20.12
CA GLU A 35 11.99 4.61 -19.29
C GLU A 35 11.53 3.68 -18.15
N VAL A 36 10.40 4.00 -17.52
CA VAL A 36 9.84 3.11 -16.49
C VAL A 36 9.39 1.79 -17.11
N ASN A 37 8.71 1.81 -18.25
CA ASN A 37 8.26 0.60 -18.93
C ASN A 37 9.44 -0.28 -19.41
N GLU A 38 10.55 0.32 -19.83
CA GLU A 38 11.78 -0.41 -20.18
C GLU A 38 12.34 -1.15 -18.95
N VAL A 39 12.47 -0.47 -17.82
CA VAL A 39 12.94 -1.09 -16.57
C VAL A 39 11.98 -2.19 -16.10
N VAL A 40 10.67 -1.98 -16.19
CA VAL A 40 9.67 -3.00 -15.86
C VAL A 40 9.86 -4.22 -16.75
N GLY A 41 9.98 -4.04 -18.08
CA GLY A 41 10.21 -5.14 -19.01
C GLY A 41 11.50 -5.91 -18.73
N MET A 42 12.59 -5.23 -18.35
CA MET A 42 13.83 -5.89 -17.94
C MET A 42 13.64 -6.76 -16.69
N MET A 43 12.90 -6.26 -15.70
CA MET A 43 12.62 -7.00 -14.46
C MET A 43 11.67 -8.18 -14.69
N ASP A 44 10.69 -8.03 -15.58
CA ASP A 44 9.77 -9.10 -15.98
C ASP A 44 10.53 -10.25 -16.65
N ASN A 45 11.44 -9.93 -17.57
CA ASN A 45 12.31 -10.91 -18.22
C ASN A 45 13.24 -11.60 -17.21
N LEU A 46 13.89 -10.83 -16.33
CA LEU A 46 14.76 -11.39 -15.30
C LEU A 46 14.00 -12.32 -14.35
N ASN A 47 12.80 -11.92 -13.91
CA ASN A 47 11.94 -12.77 -13.08
C ASN A 47 11.63 -14.08 -13.80
N SER A 48 11.22 -14.00 -15.06
CA SER A 48 10.94 -15.16 -15.91
C SER A 48 12.16 -16.07 -16.06
N ASP A 49 13.35 -15.54 -16.38
CA ASP A 49 14.56 -16.33 -16.58
C ASP A 49 14.99 -17.09 -15.30
N ILE A 50 14.87 -16.44 -14.14
CA ILE A 50 15.16 -17.07 -12.85
C ILE A 50 14.16 -18.21 -12.57
N LYS A 51 12.87 -18.02 -12.85
CA LYS A 51 11.85 -19.08 -12.71
C LYS A 51 12.11 -20.25 -13.65
N HIS A 52 12.42 -20.00 -14.92
CA HIS A 52 12.74 -21.05 -15.91
C HIS A 52 14.00 -21.83 -15.53
N SER A 53 14.91 -21.22 -14.77
CA SER A 53 16.08 -21.89 -14.19
C SER A 53 15.77 -22.76 -12.96
N GLY A 54 14.49 -22.86 -12.56
CA GLY A 54 14.02 -23.66 -11.42
C GLY A 54 14.12 -22.95 -10.06
N LEU A 55 14.43 -21.65 -10.03
CA LEU A 55 14.66 -20.87 -8.81
C LEU A 55 13.44 -20.02 -8.44
N GLU A 56 12.26 -20.63 -8.31
CA GLU A 56 10.98 -19.93 -8.13
C GLU A 56 11.01 -18.92 -6.97
N TYR A 57 11.49 -19.30 -5.78
CA TYR A 57 11.55 -18.38 -4.63
C TYR A 57 12.53 -17.23 -4.81
N ALA A 58 13.66 -17.48 -5.49
CA ALA A 58 14.65 -16.43 -5.74
C ALA A 58 14.12 -15.41 -6.77
N SER A 59 13.23 -15.82 -7.68
CA SER A 59 12.63 -14.92 -8.68
C SER A 59 11.89 -13.74 -8.02
N GLN A 60 11.40 -13.89 -6.80
CA GLN A 60 10.72 -12.82 -6.05
C GLN A 60 11.59 -11.57 -5.85
N TYR A 61 12.92 -11.71 -5.86
CA TYR A 61 13.86 -10.58 -5.79
C TYR A 61 13.90 -9.73 -7.07
N ALA A 62 13.42 -10.27 -8.19
CA ALA A 62 13.28 -9.55 -9.45
C ALA A 62 11.90 -8.90 -9.62
N THR A 63 11.21 -8.57 -8.52
CA THR A 63 9.94 -7.83 -8.55
C THR A 63 10.13 -6.39 -8.07
N LEU A 64 9.46 -5.46 -8.74
CA LEU A 64 9.34 -4.05 -8.32
C LEU A 64 8.10 -3.84 -7.43
N PHE A 65 8.14 -2.83 -6.56
CA PHE A 65 7.05 -2.53 -5.60
C PHE A 65 5.66 -2.31 -6.20
N ASN A 66 5.59 -1.91 -7.46
CA ASN A 66 4.35 -1.62 -8.16
C ASN A 66 3.80 -2.82 -8.97
N HIS A 67 4.45 -3.99 -8.90
CA HIS A 67 3.85 -5.22 -9.39
C HIS A 67 2.63 -5.59 -8.55
N ARG A 68 1.58 -6.06 -9.24
CA ARG A 68 0.37 -6.51 -8.56
C ARG A 68 0.62 -7.82 -7.85
N MET A 69 -0.07 -7.99 -6.74
CA MET A 69 -0.07 -9.24 -5.98
C MET A 69 -1.46 -9.55 -5.47
N ARG A 70 -1.78 -10.84 -5.33
CA ARG A 70 -3.00 -11.27 -4.67
C ARG A 70 -2.76 -11.38 -3.18
N PHE A 71 -3.65 -10.76 -2.41
CA PHE A 71 -3.60 -10.79 -0.96
C PHE A 71 -5.01 -11.00 -0.41
N MET A 72 -5.18 -12.07 0.38
CA MET A 72 -6.41 -12.37 1.09
C MET A 72 -6.25 -12.00 2.56
N LEU A 73 -7.24 -11.27 3.06
CA LEU A 73 -7.36 -10.86 4.45
C LEU A 73 -8.66 -11.39 5.03
N GLY A 74 -8.58 -12.26 6.03
CA GLY A 74 -9.71 -12.74 6.81
C GLY A 74 -9.71 -12.07 8.18
N MET A 75 -10.84 -11.50 8.60
CA MET A 75 -10.92 -10.77 9.86
C MET A 75 -12.34 -10.73 10.43
N ASN A 76 -12.45 -10.65 11.76
CA ASN A 76 -13.70 -10.33 12.43
C ASN A 76 -13.96 -8.80 12.42
N LEU A 77 -15.13 -8.37 12.89
CA LEU A 77 -15.52 -6.95 12.88
C LEU A 77 -14.59 -6.07 13.72
N ARG A 78 -14.08 -6.57 14.86
CA ARG A 78 -13.18 -5.80 15.74
C ARG A 78 -11.82 -5.56 15.07
N GLU A 79 -11.28 -6.60 14.44
CA GLU A 79 -10.05 -6.49 13.65
C GLU A 79 -10.24 -5.56 12.46
N PHE A 80 -11.39 -5.66 11.78
CA PHE A 80 -11.71 -4.77 10.67
C PHE A 80 -11.81 -3.31 11.11
N GLN A 81 -12.50 -3.02 12.21
CA GLN A 81 -12.59 -1.69 12.80
C GLN A 81 -11.20 -1.09 13.06
N HIS A 82 -10.33 -1.85 13.71
CA HIS A 82 -8.96 -1.40 13.97
C HIS A 82 -8.17 -1.14 12.68
N LEU A 83 -8.30 -2.02 11.68
CA LEU A 83 -7.65 -1.85 10.40
C LEU A 83 -8.18 -0.63 9.65
N SER A 84 -9.50 -0.48 9.59
CA SER A 84 -10.17 0.56 8.81
C SER A 84 -9.86 1.94 9.36
N GLU A 85 -9.94 2.12 10.67
CA GLU A 85 -9.70 3.42 11.30
C GLU A 85 -8.24 3.86 11.19
N LEU A 86 -7.28 2.93 11.32
CA LEU A 86 -5.86 3.26 11.19
C LEU A 86 -5.41 3.46 9.73
N ARG A 87 -5.91 2.62 8.80
CA ARG A 87 -5.41 2.60 7.41
C ARG A 87 -6.13 3.57 6.49
N THR A 88 -7.13 4.29 6.99
CA THR A 88 -7.78 5.37 6.26
C THR A 88 -7.30 6.76 6.65
N GLN A 89 -6.46 6.89 7.67
CA GLN A 89 -5.90 8.17 8.11
C GLN A 89 -5.12 8.90 6.97
N PRO A 90 -5.12 10.25 6.93
CA PRO A 90 -4.56 11.02 5.80
C PRO A 90 -3.06 10.81 5.57
N ALA A 91 -2.28 10.48 6.61
CA ALA A 91 -0.87 10.13 6.49
C ALA A 91 -0.61 8.86 5.67
N GLY A 92 -1.64 8.04 5.45
CA GLY A 92 -1.54 6.78 4.73
C GLY A 92 -1.33 6.93 3.22
N HIS A 93 -0.80 5.88 2.60
CA HIS A 93 -0.66 5.82 1.14
C HIS A 93 -2.04 5.67 0.47
N PHE A 94 -2.27 6.45 -0.60
CA PHE A 94 -3.57 6.54 -1.28
C PHE A 94 -4.13 5.16 -1.68
N SER A 95 -3.29 4.28 -2.23
CA SER A 95 -3.72 2.97 -2.74
C SER A 95 -4.44 2.12 -1.70
N TYR A 96 -3.86 1.91 -0.52
CA TYR A 96 -4.53 1.13 0.51
C TYR A 96 -5.64 1.91 1.22
N ARG A 97 -5.54 3.25 1.32
CA ARG A 97 -6.62 4.07 1.88
C ARG A 97 -7.89 3.89 1.07
N SER A 98 -7.80 4.03 -0.25
CA SER A 98 -8.93 3.83 -1.17
C SER A 98 -9.54 2.44 -1.02
N MET A 99 -8.69 1.40 -1.01
CA MET A 99 -9.12 0.01 -0.85
C MET A 99 -9.89 -0.19 0.47
N VAL A 100 -9.35 0.31 1.59
CA VAL A 100 -9.95 0.12 2.91
C VAL A 100 -11.22 0.97 3.10
N MET A 101 -11.29 2.16 2.50
CA MET A 101 -12.53 2.94 2.43
C MET A 101 -13.62 2.19 1.67
N GLU A 102 -13.28 1.56 0.55
CA GLU A 102 -14.20 0.72 -0.22
C GLU A 102 -14.69 -0.47 0.59
N MET A 103 -13.78 -1.20 1.26
CA MET A 103 -14.15 -2.28 2.18
C MET A 103 -15.14 -1.79 3.25
N SER A 104 -14.91 -0.60 3.81
CA SER A 104 -15.75 -0.03 4.87
C SER A 104 -17.14 0.32 4.35
N ARG A 105 -17.25 0.86 3.13
CA ARG A 105 -18.53 1.09 2.44
C ARG A 105 -19.26 -0.22 2.18
N SER A 106 -18.57 -1.26 1.71
CA SER A 106 -19.17 -2.57 1.46
C SER A 106 -19.70 -3.20 2.75
N VAL A 107 -18.97 -3.08 3.86
CA VAL A 107 -19.42 -3.56 5.18
C VAL A 107 -20.65 -2.79 5.65
N ASN A 108 -20.66 -1.45 5.55
CA ASN A 108 -21.81 -0.64 5.96
C ASN A 108 -23.06 -0.91 5.10
N THR A 109 -22.89 -1.14 3.80
CA THR A 109 -23.99 -1.52 2.90
C THR A 109 -24.56 -2.88 3.26
N LYS A 110 -23.71 -3.87 3.56
CA LYS A 110 -24.14 -5.24 3.89
C LYS A 110 -24.66 -5.38 5.32
N TYR A 111 -24.07 -4.65 6.25
CA TYR A 111 -24.34 -4.72 7.69
C TYR A 111 -24.51 -3.30 8.28
N PRO A 112 -25.66 -2.63 8.02
CA PRO A 112 -25.86 -1.25 8.49
C PRO A 112 -25.72 -1.06 10.00
N TRP A 113 -26.01 -2.10 10.79
CA TRP A 113 -25.86 -2.10 12.25
C TRP A 113 -24.40 -1.97 12.71
N ALA A 114 -23.42 -2.26 11.85
CA ALA A 114 -21.99 -2.14 12.16
C ALA A 114 -21.46 -0.70 11.97
N SER A 115 -22.24 0.20 11.36
CA SER A 115 -21.82 1.58 11.08
C SER A 115 -21.30 2.34 12.32
N PRO A 116 -21.92 2.26 13.52
CA PRO A 116 -21.38 2.90 14.71
C PRO A 116 -19.99 2.41 15.11
N VAL A 117 -19.66 1.15 14.78
CA VAL A 117 -18.35 0.54 15.06
C VAL A 117 -17.28 1.11 14.13
N LEU A 118 -17.64 1.58 12.92
CA LEU A 118 -16.72 2.12 11.92
C LEU A 118 -16.74 3.66 11.89
N SER A 119 -17.07 4.30 13.01
CA SER A 119 -17.32 5.74 13.08
C SER A 119 -16.09 6.61 12.86
N TYR A 120 -14.88 6.09 13.07
CA TYR A 120 -13.63 6.82 12.83
C TYR A 120 -12.93 6.47 11.51
N VAL A 121 -13.63 5.78 10.60
CA VAL A 121 -13.13 5.61 9.24
C VAL A 121 -13.10 6.97 8.56
N ASP A 122 -11.91 7.37 8.11
CA ASP A 122 -11.71 8.63 7.41
C ASP A 122 -12.02 8.42 5.91
N TYR A 123 -13.01 9.14 5.39
CA TYR A 123 -13.41 9.09 3.98
C TYR A 123 -12.92 10.30 3.17
N SER A 124 -11.99 11.09 3.71
CA SER A 124 -11.32 12.17 2.97
C SER A 124 -10.64 11.61 1.72
N ASP A 125 -10.60 12.43 0.67
CA ASP A 125 -10.09 12.01 -0.64
C ASP A 125 -8.68 11.37 -0.53
N PRO A 126 -8.54 10.07 -0.82
CA PRO A 126 -7.25 9.40 -0.78
C PRO A 126 -6.30 9.89 -1.88
N GLY A 127 -6.83 10.39 -2.99
CA GLY A 127 -6.06 10.99 -4.10
C GLY A 127 -5.47 12.35 -3.78
N ASN A 128 -5.96 13.03 -2.72
CA ASN A 128 -5.42 14.31 -2.27
C ASN A 128 -4.08 14.13 -1.54
N ARG A 129 -3.00 14.02 -2.31
CA ARG A 129 -1.62 13.84 -1.83
C ARG A 129 -1.10 15.00 -0.97
N ILE A 130 -1.74 16.16 -1.03
CA ILE A 130 -1.42 17.35 -0.20
C ILE A 130 -1.69 17.05 1.27
N SER A 131 -2.73 16.28 1.59
CA SER A 131 -3.06 15.89 2.97
C SER A 131 -1.93 15.09 3.62
N ARG A 132 -1.41 14.07 2.92
CA ARG A 132 -0.25 13.29 3.33
C ARG A 132 1.01 14.15 3.46
N ALA A 133 1.31 14.98 2.47
CA ALA A 133 2.48 15.86 2.49
C ALA A 133 2.42 16.85 3.68
N GLY A 134 1.25 17.43 3.95
CA GLY A 134 1.03 18.31 5.09
C GLY A 134 1.19 17.61 6.45
N GLU A 135 0.73 16.37 6.56
CA GLU A 135 0.86 15.59 7.79
C GLU A 135 2.30 15.13 8.04
N GLN A 136 3.01 14.70 6.99
CA GLN A 136 4.45 14.42 7.03
C GLN A 136 5.25 15.66 7.45
N SER A 137 4.93 16.83 6.89
CA SER A 137 5.56 18.11 7.27
C SER A 137 5.28 18.51 8.73
N LYS A 138 4.09 18.24 9.26
CA LYS A 138 3.76 18.49 10.68
C LYS A 138 4.52 17.55 11.61
N ILE A 139 4.67 16.28 11.23
CA ILE A 139 5.45 15.29 12.00
C ILE A 139 6.92 15.69 11.99
N ALA A 140 7.48 15.99 10.81
CA ALA A 140 8.85 16.47 10.66
C ALA A 140 9.10 17.75 11.46
N GLY A 141 8.20 18.73 11.36
CA GLY A 141 8.28 19.97 12.14
C GLY A 141 8.23 19.75 13.66
N LYS A 142 7.40 18.80 14.14
CA LYS A 142 7.37 18.42 15.56
C LYS A 142 8.67 17.73 16.02
N ASN A 143 9.33 16.96 15.15
CA ASN A 143 10.59 16.30 15.47
C ASN A 143 11.76 17.29 15.51
N ILE A 144 11.80 18.23 14.55
CA ILE A 144 12.75 19.36 14.54
C ILE A 144 12.59 20.20 15.82
N ALA A 145 11.35 20.52 16.20
CA ALA A 145 11.06 21.27 17.43
C ALA A 145 11.44 20.53 18.72
N LYS A 146 11.64 19.20 18.67
CA LYS A 146 12.04 18.36 19.81
C LYS A 146 13.55 18.07 19.86
N ASN A 147 14.37 18.64 18.97
CA ASN A 147 15.80 18.30 18.84
C ASN A 147 16.06 16.78 18.72
N VAL A 148 15.16 16.03 18.10
CA VAL A 148 15.41 14.63 17.77
C VAL A 148 16.12 14.62 16.43
N ASP A 149 17.40 14.23 16.44
CA ASP A 149 18.20 14.13 15.23
C ASP A 149 17.69 12.97 14.37
N VAL A 150 17.15 13.30 13.20
CA VAL A 150 16.56 12.34 12.25
C VAL A 150 17.62 11.83 11.27
N SER A 151 18.87 12.31 11.36
CA SER A 151 19.99 11.86 10.53
C SER A 151 20.49 10.46 10.91
N ALA A 152 20.18 9.99 12.13
CA ALA A 152 20.63 8.70 12.65
C ALA A 152 19.95 7.47 12.03
N ASP A 153 18.88 7.65 11.25
CA ASP A 153 18.11 6.55 10.63
C ASP A 153 18.45 6.36 9.13
N LEU A 154 19.51 6.99 8.61
CA LEU A 154 19.92 6.93 7.20
C LEU A 154 21.28 6.25 6.93
N ASP A 155 21.82 5.50 7.90
CA ASP A 155 22.99 4.61 7.69
C ASP A 155 22.58 3.17 7.34
#